data_AF-A0A7S1GGQ8-F1
#
_entry.id   AF-A0A7S1GGQ8-F1
#
_cell.length_a   1.000
_cell.length_b   1.000
_cell.length_c   1.000
_cell.angle_alpha   90.00
_cell.angle_beta   90.00
_cell.angle_gamma   90.00
#
_symmetry.space_group_name_H-M   'P 1'
#
loop_
_entity.id
_entity.type
_entity.pdbx_description
1 polymer ?
#
loop_
_entity_poly.entity_id
_entity_poly.type
_entity_poly.pdbx_seq_one_letter_code
_entity_poly.pdbx_strand_id
1 'polypeptide(L)'
;MMECKKALESSDGDIGKAMDWLRKHGAAKASSKLQGREASEGLVGICVSDDGKSASLVQVASETDFAGRSEAFCSLVTHVASATLSTDQNGIVEDSTLMEATSDGKTVKEALDDAIVAIRENL
;
A
#
# COMPACT_ATOMS: atom_id res chain seq x y z
N MET A 1 2.13 20.76 8.82
CA MET A 1 3.10 21.84 9.12
C MET A 1 4.14 21.41 10.17
N MET A 2 3.75 20.77 11.29
CA MET A 2 4.70 20.26 12.30
C MET A 2 5.62 19.11 11.83
N GLU A 3 5.17 18.25 10.91
CA GLU A 3 6.00 17.11 10.44
C GLU A 3 7.18 17.54 9.57
N CYS A 4 7.01 18.55 8.72
CA CYS A 4 8.13 19.11 7.95
C CYS A 4 9.20 19.72 8.86
N LYS A 5 8.77 20.34 9.97
CA LYS A 5 9.69 20.86 11.00
C LYS A 5 10.45 19.72 11.69
N LYS A 6 9.76 18.66 12.12
CA LYS A 6 10.39 17.47 12.73
C LYS A 6 11.34 16.75 11.79
N ALA A 7 11.00 16.65 10.51
CA ALA A 7 11.86 16.04 9.50
C ALA A 7 13.15 16.83 9.29
N LEU A 8 13.06 18.16 9.22
CA LEU A 8 14.21 19.04 9.15
C LEU A 8 15.07 18.97 10.42
N GLU A 9 14.44 18.98 11.60
CA GLU A 9 15.15 18.82 12.88
C GLU A 9 15.86 17.47 12.99
N SER A 10 15.24 16.39 12.52
CA SER A 10 15.81 15.02 12.54
C SER A 10 16.85 14.78 11.44
N SER A 11 17.00 15.73 10.52
CA SER A 11 17.92 15.65 9.37
C SER A 11 18.95 16.78 9.38
N ASP A 12 19.11 17.49 10.50
CA ASP A 12 20.02 18.63 10.64
C ASP A 12 19.86 19.71 9.56
N GLY A 13 18.63 19.92 9.09
CA GLY A 13 18.30 20.89 8.04
C GLY A 13 18.61 20.43 6.61
N ASP A 14 19.12 19.21 6.41
CA ASP A 14 19.33 18.63 5.08
C ASP A 14 17.98 18.26 4.45
N ILE A 15 17.64 18.97 3.37
CA ILE A 15 16.35 18.82 2.68
C ILE A 15 16.21 17.41 2.05
N GLY A 16 17.29 16.86 1.50
CA GLY A 16 17.27 15.53 0.88
C GLY A 16 16.99 14.45 1.92
N LYS A 17 17.72 14.48 3.04
CA LYS A 17 17.48 13.57 4.16
C LYS A 17 16.12 13.78 4.82
N ALA A 18 15.65 15.02 4.92
CA ALA A 18 14.33 15.32 5.46
C ALA A 18 13.20 14.77 4.58
N MET A 19 13.37 14.80 3.24
CA MET A 19 12.44 14.17 2.32
C MET A 19 12.41 12.64 2.50
N ASP A 20 13.56 11.99 2.58
CA ASP A 20 13.64 10.55 2.83
C ASP A 20 13.05 10.18 4.20
N TRP A 21 13.30 11.01 5.21
CA TRP A 21 12.72 10.84 6.54
C TRP A 21 11.19 10.93 6.50
N LEU A 22 10.64 11.94 5.81
CA LEU A 22 9.20 12.12 5.63
C LEU A 22 8.57 10.95 4.88
N ARG A 23 9.25 10.43 3.85
CA ARG A 23 8.76 9.26 3.11
C ARG A 23 8.62 8.05 4.04
N LYS A 24 9.64 7.76 4.85
CA LYS A 24 9.66 6.61 5.75
C LYS A 24 8.70 6.74 6.94
N HIS A 25 8.62 7.91 7.55
CA HIS A 25 7.86 8.10 8.79
C HIS A 25 6.45 8.65 8.55
N GLY A 26 6.23 9.33 7.43
CA GLY A 26 4.94 9.92 7.08
C GLY A 26 3.88 8.86 6.86
N ALA A 27 4.22 7.79 6.11
CA ALA A 27 3.29 6.71 5.84
C ALA A 27 2.94 5.91 7.10
N ALA A 28 3.94 5.46 7.87
CA ALA A 28 3.72 4.74 9.13
C ALA A 28 2.81 5.52 10.10
N LYS A 29 2.97 6.84 10.17
CA LYS A 29 2.16 7.72 11.02
C LYS A 29 0.76 7.98 10.45
N ALA A 30 0.62 8.06 9.13
CA ALA A 30 -0.68 8.16 8.48
C ALA A 30 -1.47 6.87 8.71
N SER A 31 -0.87 5.72 8.42
CA SER A 31 -1.45 4.39 8.67
C SER A 31 -1.87 4.24 10.14
N SER A 32 -0.99 4.52 11.11
CA SER A 32 -1.35 4.37 12.54
C SER A 32 -2.44 5.34 13.04
N LYS A 33 -2.69 6.46 12.35
CA LYS A 33 -3.82 7.36 12.67
C LYS A 33 -5.16 6.90 12.07
N LEU A 34 -5.09 6.14 10.98
CA LEU A 34 -6.24 5.69 10.22
C LEU A 34 -6.62 4.25 10.62
N GLN A 35 -5.66 3.48 11.16
CA GLN A 35 -5.89 2.16 11.72
C GLN A 35 -7.06 2.14 12.70
N GLY A 36 -7.88 1.10 12.58
CA GLY A 36 -9.06 0.89 13.41
C GLY A 36 -10.31 1.61 12.92
N ARG A 37 -10.22 2.41 11.85
CA ARG A 37 -11.40 2.88 11.13
C ARG A 37 -12.01 1.75 10.33
N GLU A 38 -13.34 1.74 10.25
CA GLU A 38 -14.07 0.72 9.50
C GLU A 38 -13.85 0.91 8.00
N ALA A 39 -13.37 -0.14 7.33
CA ALA A 39 -13.15 -0.20 5.90
C ALA A 39 -13.98 -1.37 5.33
N SER A 40 -15.17 -1.05 4.84
CA SER A 40 -16.14 -2.03 4.34
C SER A 40 -16.39 -1.91 2.83
N GLU A 41 -15.84 -0.87 2.20
CA GLU A 41 -15.83 -0.68 0.75
C GLU A 41 -14.51 -1.18 0.15
N GLY A 42 -14.31 -1.03 -1.16
CA GLY A 42 -13.05 -1.34 -1.82
C GLY A 42 -13.22 -2.00 -3.18
N LEU A 43 -12.18 -2.73 -3.62
CA LEU A 43 -12.20 -3.46 -4.88
C LEU A 43 -11.64 -4.87 -4.74
N VAL A 44 -12.08 -5.74 -5.64
CA VAL A 44 -11.48 -7.06 -5.87
C VAL A 44 -10.60 -6.98 -7.11
N GLY A 45 -9.32 -7.31 -6.94
CA GLY A 45 -8.35 -7.45 -8.01
C GLY A 45 -8.17 -8.90 -8.43
N ILE A 46 -8.01 -9.14 -9.73
CA ILE A 46 -7.70 -10.46 -10.29
C ILE A 46 -6.48 -10.31 -11.19
N CYS A 47 -5.47 -11.15 -10.98
CA CYS A 47 -4.34 -11.28 -11.90
C CYS A 47 -4.27 -12.71 -12.39
N VAL A 48 -4.15 -12.90 -13.70
CA VAL A 48 -4.01 -14.23 -14.32
C VAL A 48 -2.61 -14.30 -14.93
N SER A 49 -1.93 -15.41 -14.69
CA SER A 49 -0.63 -15.70 -15.29
C SER A 49 -0.70 -15.70 -16.81
N ASP A 50 0.41 -15.34 -17.46
CA ASP A 50 0.51 -15.29 -18.92
C ASP A 50 0.21 -16.63 -19.61
N ASP A 51 0.48 -17.75 -18.92
CA ASP A 51 0.20 -19.09 -19.41
C ASP A 51 -1.23 -19.58 -19.08
N GLY A 52 -2.01 -18.77 -18.36
CA GLY A 52 -3.40 -19.01 -17.99
C GLY A 52 -3.60 -20.14 -16.97
N LYS A 53 -2.54 -20.64 -16.32
CA LYS A 53 -2.65 -21.81 -15.42
C LYS A 53 -2.85 -21.44 -13.96
N SER A 54 -2.43 -20.25 -13.56
CA SER A 54 -2.62 -19.72 -12.21
C SER A 54 -3.27 -18.35 -12.24
N ALA A 55 -4.01 -18.03 -11.18
CA ALA A 55 -4.60 -16.72 -10.96
C ALA A 55 -4.59 -16.38 -9.47
N SER A 56 -4.48 -15.10 -9.16
CA SER A 56 -4.66 -14.55 -7.82
C SER A 56 -5.96 -13.75 -7.76
N LEU A 57 -6.60 -13.78 -6.60
CA LEU A 57 -7.77 -12.96 -6.29
C LEU A 57 -7.51 -12.29 -4.95
N VAL A 58 -7.60 -10.97 -4.93
CA VAL A 58 -7.30 -10.16 -3.75
C VAL A 58 -8.43 -9.18 -3.52
N GLN A 59 -8.78 -8.96 -2.25
CA GLN A 59 -9.68 -7.90 -1.85
C GLN A 59 -8.86 -6.85 -1.12
N VAL A 60 -8.93 -5.60 -1.59
CA VAL A 60 -8.35 -4.46 -0.88
C VAL A 60 -9.52 -3.61 -0.40
N ALA A 61 -9.57 -3.36 0.91
CA ALA A 61 -10.64 -2.60 1.53
C ALA A 61 -10.35 -1.09 1.51
N SER A 62 -11.40 -0.29 1.62
CA SER A 62 -11.33 1.16 1.81
C SER A 62 -12.47 1.66 2.71
N GLU A 63 -12.33 2.87 3.26
CA GLU A 63 -13.39 3.49 4.06
C GLU A 63 -14.57 3.92 3.19
N THR A 64 -14.30 4.42 1.96
CA THR A 64 -15.33 4.93 1.05
C THR A 64 -15.26 4.33 -0.35
N ASP A 65 -16.37 4.38 -1.10
CA ASP A 65 -16.44 3.92 -2.49
C ASP A 65 -15.70 4.86 -3.47
N PHE A 66 -15.46 6.12 -3.06
CA PHE A 66 -14.72 7.09 -3.86
C PHE A 66 -13.25 6.74 -3.99
N ALA A 67 -12.65 6.14 -2.95
CA ALA A 67 -11.26 5.67 -2.99
C ALA A 67 -11.03 4.66 -4.13
N GLY A 68 -11.99 3.76 -4.34
CA GLY A 68 -12.00 2.76 -5.41
C GLY A 68 -11.95 3.34 -6.82
N ARG A 69 -12.26 4.63 -7.01
CA ARG A 69 -12.22 5.30 -8.32
C ARG A 69 -10.90 6.03 -8.57
N SER A 70 -10.01 6.11 -7.57
CA SER A 70 -8.72 6.78 -7.72
C SER A 70 -7.71 5.88 -8.42
N GLU A 71 -6.89 6.47 -9.28
CA GLU A 71 -5.81 5.76 -9.96
C GLU A 71 -4.81 5.13 -8.98
N ALA A 72 -4.56 5.80 -7.85
CA ALA A 72 -3.69 5.28 -6.79
C ALA A 72 -4.22 3.97 -6.19
N PHE A 73 -5.53 3.89 -5.93
CA PHE A 73 -6.15 2.69 -5.39
C PHE A 73 -6.20 1.55 -6.42
N CYS A 74 -6.60 1.84 -7.67
CA CYS A 74 -6.58 0.84 -8.75
C CYS A 74 -5.17 0.28 -9.00
N SER A 75 -4.15 1.13 -8.92
CA SER A 75 -2.75 0.73 -9.05
C SER A 75 -2.32 -0.17 -7.88
N LEU A 76 -2.70 0.18 -6.64
CA LEU A 76 -2.46 -0.66 -5.46
C LEU A 76 -3.08 -2.05 -5.64
N VAL A 77 -4.36 -2.13 -5.98
CA VAL A 77 -5.09 -3.40 -6.16
C VAL A 77 -4.39 -4.28 -7.21
N THR A 78 -3.97 -3.69 -8.32
CA THR A 78 -3.25 -4.40 -9.38
C THR A 78 -1.90 -4.92 -8.87
N HIS A 79 -1.13 -4.07 -8.18
CA HIS A 79 0.16 -4.43 -7.60
C HIS A 79 0.04 -5.58 -6.60
N VAL A 80 -0.96 -5.53 -5.72
CA VAL A 80 -1.23 -6.57 -4.72
C VAL A 80 -1.59 -7.89 -5.41
N ALA A 81 -2.44 -7.85 -6.43
CA ALA A 81 -2.82 -9.05 -7.19
C ALA A 81 -1.61 -9.68 -7.89
N SER A 82 -0.79 -8.89 -8.57
CA SER A 82 0.43 -9.36 -9.22
C SER A 82 1.46 -9.90 -8.22
N ALA A 83 1.67 -9.21 -7.10
CA ALA A 83 2.57 -9.68 -6.05
C ALA A 83 2.07 -11.01 -5.44
N THR A 84 0.77 -11.16 -5.22
CA THR A 84 0.16 -12.40 -4.73
C THR A 84 0.38 -13.55 -5.69
N LEU A 85 0.21 -13.32 -6.99
CA LEU A 85 0.45 -14.36 -8.00
C LEU A 85 1.91 -14.83 -8.00
N SER A 86 2.84 -13.95 -7.65
CA SER A 86 4.28 -14.24 -7.60
C SER A 86 4.73 -15.04 -6.37
N THR A 87 3.91 -15.19 -5.33
CA THR A 87 4.32 -15.89 -4.09
C THR A 87 4.42 -17.41 -4.23
N ASP A 88 4.01 -17.98 -5.37
CA ASP A 88 3.98 -19.44 -5.66
C ASP A 88 3.23 -20.27 -4.59
N GLN A 89 2.37 -19.61 -3.81
CA GLN A 89 1.53 -20.24 -2.80
C GLN A 89 0.15 -20.56 -3.37
N ASN A 90 -0.25 -21.83 -3.26
CA ASN A 90 -1.62 -22.24 -3.55
C ASN A 90 -2.48 -22.11 -2.29
N GLY A 91 -3.57 -21.33 -2.40
CA GLY A 91 -4.56 -21.18 -1.33
C GLY A 91 -4.61 -19.76 -0.78
N ILE A 92 -5.03 -19.63 0.48
CA ILE A 92 -5.10 -18.34 1.17
C ILE A 92 -3.68 -17.91 1.53
N VAL A 93 -3.26 -16.75 1.03
CA VAL A 93 -2.01 -16.11 1.40
C VAL A 93 -2.27 -15.25 2.62
N GLU A 94 -1.51 -15.47 3.69
CA GLU A 94 -1.58 -14.64 4.91
C GLU A 94 -1.11 -13.21 4.61
N ASP A 95 -1.79 -12.22 5.19
CA ASP A 95 -1.46 -10.80 4.99
C ASP A 95 0.01 -10.51 5.29
N SER A 96 0.58 -11.13 6.33
CA SER A 96 1.99 -10.94 6.69
C SER A 96 2.95 -11.35 5.57
N THR A 97 2.65 -12.44 4.87
CA THR A 97 3.44 -12.92 3.73
C THR A 97 3.21 -12.04 2.50
N LEU A 98 1.97 -11.61 2.29
CA LEU A 98 1.60 -10.72 1.20
C LEU A 98 2.30 -9.35 1.30
N MET A 99 2.39 -8.79 2.51
CA MET A 99 3.03 -7.49 2.75
C MET A 99 4.51 -7.46 2.35
N GLU A 100 5.20 -8.60 2.44
CA GLU A 100 6.59 -8.78 2.06
C GLU A 100 6.76 -9.13 0.56
N ALA A 101 5.69 -9.59 -0.09
CA ALA A 101 5.71 -9.89 -1.51
C ALA A 101 6.05 -8.63 -2.33
N THR A 102 6.81 -8.83 -3.39
CA THR A 102 7.34 -7.74 -4.22
C THR A 102 6.84 -7.91 -5.65
N SER A 103 6.37 -6.81 -6.23
CA SER A 103 6.10 -6.69 -7.66
C SER A 103 6.77 -5.41 -8.15
N ASP A 104 7.29 -5.37 -9.38
CA ASP A 104 7.93 -4.18 -9.97
C ASP A 104 8.96 -3.45 -9.07
N GLY A 105 9.70 -4.21 -8.26
CA GLY A 105 10.73 -3.68 -7.38
C GLY A 105 10.23 -2.93 -6.13
N LYS A 106 8.94 -3.00 -5.82
CA LYS A 106 8.35 -2.48 -4.57
C LYS A 106 7.57 -3.56 -3.82
N THR A 107 7.71 -3.55 -2.50
CA THR A 107 6.90 -4.42 -1.64
C THR A 107 5.43 -3.98 -1.64
N VAL A 108 4.52 -4.90 -1.38
CA VAL A 108 3.09 -4.57 -1.18
C VAL A 108 2.93 -3.56 -0.05
N LYS A 109 3.69 -3.72 1.04
CA LYS A 109 3.67 -2.78 2.16
C LYS A 109 4.01 -1.34 1.75
N GLU A 110 5.07 -1.16 0.96
CA GLU A 110 5.45 0.18 0.48
C GLU A 110 4.39 0.77 -0.45
N ALA A 111 3.78 -0.05 -1.31
CA ALA A 111 2.69 0.40 -2.19
C ALA A 111 1.45 0.80 -1.38
N LEU A 112 1.10 0.04 -0.35
CA LEU A 112 0.00 0.33 0.57
C LEU A 112 0.26 1.64 1.33
N ASP A 113 1.46 1.80 1.87
CA ASP A 113 1.90 3.01 2.57
C ASP A 113 1.84 4.25 1.68
N ASP A 114 2.31 4.15 0.43
CA ASP A 114 2.22 5.22 -0.58
C ASP A 114 0.72 5.57 -0.87
N ALA A 115 -0.14 4.56 -1.00
CA ALA A 115 -1.57 4.74 -1.27
C ALA A 115 -2.34 5.37 -0.10
N ILE A 116 -2.06 4.96 1.15
CA ILE A 116 -2.63 5.55 2.36
C ILE A 116 -2.30 7.04 2.44
N VAL A 117 -1.06 7.43 2.11
CA VAL A 117 -0.65 8.85 2.11
C VAL A 117 -1.40 9.64 1.03
N ALA A 118 -1.61 9.05 -0.14
CA ALA A 118 -2.29 9.69 -1.26
C ALA A 118 -3.80 9.85 -1.03
N ILE A 119 -4.46 8.78 -0.58
CA ILE A 119 -5.92 8.68 -0.44
C ILE A 119 -6.39 9.23 0.91
N ARG A 120 -5.58 9.06 1.97
CA ARG A 120 -5.85 9.46 3.36
C ARG A 120 -7.03 8.72 4.02
N GLU A 121 -7.22 7.48 3.61
CA GLU A 121 -8.16 6.53 4.22
C GLU A 121 -7.41 5.33 4.79
N ASN A 122 -8.07 4.60 5.69
CA ASN A 122 -7.68 3.26 6.10
C ASN A 122 -7.95 2.29 4.95
N LEU A 123 -6.91 1.52 4.59
CA LEU A 123 -6.90 0.56 3.49
C LEU A 123 -6.41 -0.80 4.01
#